data_AF-A9DC21-F1
#
_entry.id   AF-A9DC21-F1
#
_cell.length_a   1.000
_cell.length_b   1.000
_cell.length_c   1.000
_cell.angle_alpha   90.00
_cell.angle_beta   90.00
_cell.angle_gamma   90.00
#
_symmetry.space_group_name_H-M   'P 1'
#
loop_
_entity.id
_entity.type
_entity.pdbx_description
1 polymer ?
#
loop_
_entity_poly.entity_id
_entity_poly.type
_entity_poly.pdbx_seq_one_letter_code
_entity_poly.pdbx_strand_id
1 'polypeptide(L)' 'MYKNEFFAALRILAQERITFDDLRASRTGGMGQIQFTPSRYLDYAQDGNGDGDKDIWNDTLDAMASTAGFLKKTG' A
#
# COMPACT_ATOMS: atom_id res chain seq x y z
N MET A 1 12.89 2.14 13.15
CA MET A 1 12.45 2.15 11.74
C MET A 1 11.55 0.95 11.44
N TYR A 2 12.06 -0.28 11.42
CA TYR A 2 11.27 -1.48 11.06
C TYR A 2 10.08 -1.82 11.99
N LYS A 3 10.17 -1.50 13.30
CA LYS A 3 9.08 -1.76 14.25
C LYS A 3 7.79 -1.02 13.87
N ASN A 4 7.90 0.22 13.39
CA ASN A 4 6.73 1.01 13.00
C ASN A 4 6.11 0.47 11.72
N GLU A 5 6.94 0.08 10.75
CA GLU A 5 6.49 -0.54 9.51
C GLU A 5 5.80 -1.89 9.76
N PHE A 6 6.29 -2.68 10.72
CA PHE A 6 5.65 -3.93 11.13
C PHE A 6 4.22 -3.68 11.66
N PHE A 7 4.03 -2.72 12.57
CA PHE A 7 2.70 -2.38 13.07
C PHE A 7 1.80 -1.76 11.99
N ALA A 8 2.37 -0.99 11.07
CA ALA A 8 1.61 -0.47 9.93
C ALA A 8 1.15 -1.61 9.02
N ALA A 9 1.98 -2.62 8.75
CA ALA A 9 1.59 -3.80 7.97
C ALA A 9 0.46 -4.59 8.65
N LEU A 10 0.52 -4.75 9.98
CA LEU A 10 -0.57 -5.37 10.74
C LEU A 10 -1.87 -4.56 10.67
N ARG A 11 -1.79 -3.23 10.65
CA ARG A 11 -2.98 -2.37 10.47
C ARG A 11 -3.58 -2.55 9.08
N ILE A 12 -2.75 -2.63 8.05
CA ILE A 12 -3.18 -2.89 6.67
C ILE A 12 -3.98 -4.20 6.62
N LEU A 13 -3.43 -5.29 7.17
CA LEU A 13 -4.13 -6.58 7.24
C LEU A 13 -5.45 -6.53 8.03
N ALA A 14 -5.59 -5.61 8.97
CA ALA A 14 -6.79 -5.47 9.78
C ALA A 14 -7.86 -4.57 9.15
N GLN A 15 -7.47 -3.65 8.25
CA GLN A 15 -8.35 -2.63 7.69
C GLN A 15 -8.78 -2.94 6.25
N GLU A 16 -7.88 -3.52 5.47
CA GLU A 16 -8.06 -3.77 4.05
C GLU A 16 -8.41 -5.25 3.85
N ARG A 17 -9.10 -5.60 2.77
CA ARG A 17 -9.44 -6.99 2.44
C ARG A 17 -8.30 -7.75 1.79
N ILE A 18 -7.12 -7.68 2.40
CA ILE A 18 -5.89 -8.35 1.92
C ILE A 18 -5.55 -9.48 2.86
N THR A 19 -5.23 -10.64 2.30
CA THR A 19 -4.77 -11.76 3.11
C THR A 19 -3.29 -11.59 3.46
N PHE A 20 -2.83 -12.35 4.46
CA PHE A 20 -1.40 -12.36 4.80
C PHE A 20 -0.53 -12.83 3.62
N ASP A 21 -1.04 -13.75 2.79
CA ASP A 21 -0.33 -14.28 1.63
C ASP A 21 -0.20 -13.24 0.49
N ASP A 22 -1.12 -12.29 0.45
CA ASP A 22 -1.14 -11.19 -0.53
C ASP A 22 -0.22 -10.03 -0.11
N LEU A 23 0.14 -9.92 1.17
CA LEU A 23 1.02 -8.88 1.69
C LEU A 23 2.48 -9.10 1.32
N ARG A 24 2.75 -9.14 0.02
CA ARG A 24 4.08 -9.35 -0.54
C ARG A 24 4.88 -8.06 -0.49
N ALA A 25 6.05 -8.15 0.15
CA ALA A 25 7.00 -7.06 0.25
C ALA A 25 8.40 -7.51 -0.14
N SER A 26 9.20 -6.59 -0.65
CA SER A 26 10.62 -6.80 -0.89
C SER A 26 11.38 -6.97 0.43
N ARG A 27 12.64 -7.42 0.37
CA ARG A 27 13.50 -7.61 1.56
C ARG A 27 13.64 -6.34 2.42
N THR A 28 13.43 -5.17 1.83
CA THR A 28 13.50 -3.86 2.52
C THR A 28 12.14 -3.36 3.00
N GLY A 29 11.05 -4.10 2.78
CA GLY A 29 9.69 -3.74 3.18
C GLY A 29 8.92 -2.89 2.18
N GLY A 30 9.36 -2.83 0.91
CA GLY A 30 8.60 -2.19 -0.17
C GLY A 30 7.51 -3.13 -0.70
N MET A 31 6.25 -2.71 -0.63
CA MET A 31 5.08 -3.53 -0.96
C MET A 31 4.54 -3.22 -2.35
N GLY A 32 3.98 -4.24 -3.00
CA GLY A 32 3.25 -4.13 -4.26
C GLY A 32 4.06 -3.60 -5.43
N GLN A 33 3.37 -3.15 -6.48
CA GLN A 33 3.96 -2.67 -7.74
C GLN A 33 4.78 -1.38 -7.55
N ILE A 34 4.41 -0.58 -6.55
CA ILE A 34 4.94 0.78 -6.31
C ILE A 34 6.03 0.81 -5.23
N GLN A 35 6.34 -0.32 -4.61
CA GLN A 35 7.33 -0.48 -3.54
C GLN A 35 7.14 0.50 -2.36
N PHE A 36 5.90 0.73 -1.96
CA PHE A 36 5.60 1.58 -0.80
C PHE A 36 5.94 0.87 0.50
N THR A 37 6.47 1.62 1.48
CA THR A 37 6.53 1.11 2.85
C THR A 37 5.10 1.03 3.43
N PRO A 38 4.84 0.15 4.40
CA PRO A 38 3.54 0.09 5.10
C PRO A 38 3.01 1.45 5.56
N SER A 39 3.88 2.30 6.11
CA SER A 39 3.52 3.68 6.47
C SER A 39 3.05 4.52 5.27
N ARG A 40 3.76 4.45 4.15
CA ARG A 40 3.39 5.18 2.92
C ARG A 40 2.10 4.64 2.33
N TYR A 41 1.85 3.35 2.40
CA TYR A 41 0.58 2.80 2.00
C TYR A 41 -0.56 3.41 2.82
N LEU A 42 -0.45 3.44 4.16
CA LEU A 42 -1.48 4.06 5.00
C LEU A 42 -1.69 5.56 4.71
N ASP A 43 -0.65 6.28 4.32
CA ASP A 43 -0.72 7.72 4.07
C ASP A 43 -1.18 8.11 2.64
N TYR A 44 -0.92 7.26 1.64
CA TYR A 44 -1.03 7.62 0.22
C TYR A 44 -1.80 6.60 -0.63
N ALA A 45 -2.14 5.41 -0.12
CA ALA A 45 -2.93 4.46 -0.90
C ALA A 45 -4.29 5.05 -1.24
N GLN A 46 -4.68 4.92 -2.50
CA GLN A 46 -5.97 5.38 -3.03
C GLN A 46 -6.60 4.27 -3.84
N ASP A 47 -7.91 4.13 -3.65
CA ASP A 47 -8.76 3.28 -4.47
C ASP A 47 -8.96 4.00 -5.82
N GLY A 48 -8.37 3.44 -6.87
CA GLY A 48 -8.38 3.97 -8.21
C GLY A 48 -9.51 3.40 -9.07
N ASN A 49 -10.04 2.23 -8.73
CA ASN A 49 -11.07 1.54 -9.49
C ASN A 49 -12.50 1.73 -8.91
N GLY A 50 -12.61 2.21 -7.66
CA GLY A 50 -13.83 2.48 -6.92
C GLY A 50 -14.49 1.24 -6.28
N ASP A 51 -13.76 0.14 -6.11
CA ASP A 51 -14.29 -1.12 -5.54
C ASP A 51 -14.29 -1.14 -4.00
N GLY A 52 -13.66 -0.15 -3.38
CA GLY A 52 -13.56 0.04 -1.93
C GLY A 52 -12.33 -0.61 -1.29
N ASP A 53 -11.53 -1.35 -2.06
CA ASP A 53 -10.26 -1.93 -1.65
C ASP A 53 -9.09 -1.11 -2.26
N LYS A 54 -7.89 -1.24 -1.69
CA LYS A 54 -6.69 -0.54 -2.16
C LYS A 54 -5.60 -1.55 -2.50
N ASP A 55 -5.82 -2.33 -3.55
CA ASP A 55 -4.94 -3.43 -3.93
C ASP A 55 -3.77 -2.94 -4.81
N ILE A 56 -2.70 -2.47 -4.16
CA ILE A 56 -1.46 -2.07 -4.86
C ILE A 56 -0.63 -3.25 -5.39
N TRP A 57 -1.07 -4.49 -5.18
CA TRP A 57 -0.37 -5.71 -5.61
C TRP A 57 -0.91 -6.18 -6.95
N ASN A 58 -2.23 -6.36 -7.07
CA ASN A 58 -2.85 -6.91 -8.28
C ASN A 58 -3.57 -5.86 -9.12
N ASP A 59 -4.00 -4.74 -8.55
CA ASP A 59 -4.70 -3.68 -9.29
C ASP A 59 -3.75 -2.54 -9.70
N THR A 60 -3.57 -2.39 -11.01
CA THR A 60 -2.74 -1.32 -11.58
C THR A 60 -3.39 0.06 -11.43
N LEU A 61 -4.72 0.18 -11.43
CA LEU A 61 -5.41 1.45 -11.23
C LEU A 61 -5.17 1.98 -9.81
N ASP A 62 -5.24 1.12 -8.80
CA ASP A 62 -4.95 1.51 -7.41
C ASP A 62 -3.48 1.88 -7.24
N ALA A 63 -2.57 1.12 -7.86
CA ALA A 63 -1.15 1.43 -7.87
C ALA A 63 -0.87 2.81 -8.52
N MET A 64 -1.51 3.11 -9.65
CA MET A 64 -1.37 4.40 -10.36
C MET A 64 -2.00 5.55 -9.56
N ALA A 65 -3.20 5.37 -9.02
CA ALA A 65 -3.89 6.36 -8.20
C ALA A 65 -3.07 6.69 -6.94
N SER A 66 -2.56 5.67 -6.26
CA SER A 66 -1.69 5.81 -5.09
C SER A 66 -0.39 6.55 -5.42
N THR A 67 0.22 6.25 -6.58
CA THR A 67 1.42 6.95 -7.05
C THR A 67 1.13 8.41 -7.39
N ALA A 68 0.02 8.69 -8.08
CA ALA A 68 -0.40 10.04 -8.40
C ALA A 68 -0.68 10.87 -7.14
N GLY A 69 -1.35 10.27 -6.14
CA GLY A 69 -1.60 10.87 -4.83
C GLY A 69 -0.31 11.19 -4.08
N PHE A 70 0.66 10.28 -4.10
CA PHE A 70 1.99 10.50 -3.55
C PHE A 70 2.69 11.68 -4.25
N LEU A 71 2.82 11.64 -5.58
CA LEU A 71 3.47 12.68 -6.37
C LEU A 71 2.84 14.06 -6.16
N LYS A 72 1.50 14.14 -6.11
CA LYS A 72 0.78 15.40 -5.88
C LYS A 72 1.05 16.02 -4.51
N LYS A 73 1.33 15.20 -3.49
CA LYS A 73 1.58 15.65 -2.13
C LYS A 73 3.07 15.91 -1.85
N THR A 74 3.96 15.31 -2.64
CA THR A 74 5.41 15.50 -2.54
C THR A 74 5.98 16.50 -3.55
N GLY A 75 5.24 16.84 -4.59
CA GLY A 75 5.56 17.89 -5.55
C GLY A 75 5.09 19.26 -5.08
#